data_AF-A0A1H8N1P2-F1
#
_entry.id   AF-A0A1H8N1P2-F1
#
_cell.length_a   1.000
_cell.length_b   1.000
_cell.length_c   1.000
_cell.angle_alpha   90.00
_cell.angle_beta   90.00
_cell.angle_gamma   90.00
#
_symmetry.space_group_name_H-M   'P 1'
#
loop_
_entity.id
_entity.type
_entity.pdbx_description
1 polymer ?
#
loop_
_entity_poly.entity_id
_entity_poly.type
_entity_poly.pdbx_seq_one_letter_code
_entity_poly.pdbx_strand_id
1 'polypeptide(L)'
;MGGSDTYLQALEGRLLAQRRVLARLLAHGTASEWQDATDWLADRQILHDGQEDPGAVPAEGMAQELAMAAEFRELAELARRYRGQG
;
A
#
# COMPACT_ATOMS: atom_id res chain seq x y z
N MET A 1 6.39 -30.29 2.56
CA MET A 1 5.59 -29.09 2.23
C MET A 1 6.05 -27.92 3.10
N GLY A 2 7.16 -27.26 2.79
CA GLY A 2 7.71 -26.16 3.63
C GLY A 2 8.36 -25.02 2.84
N GLY A 3 8.69 -25.21 1.56
CA GLY A 3 9.34 -24.16 0.76
C GLY A 3 8.43 -23.00 0.36
N SER A 4 7.12 -23.24 0.20
CA SER A 4 6.18 -22.18 -0.20
C SER A 4 5.94 -21.16 0.90
N ASP A 5 5.86 -21.59 2.15
CA ASP A 5 5.64 -20.71 3.31
C ASP A 5 6.88 -19.85 3.60
N THR A 6 8.09 -20.46 3.56
CA THR A 6 9.34 -19.69 3.67
C THR A 6 9.49 -18.66 2.54
N TYR A 7 9.07 -18.99 1.32
CA TYR A 7 9.10 -18.04 0.21
C TYR A 7 8.14 -16.87 0.41
N LEU A 8 6.90 -17.13 0.85
CA LEU A 8 5.91 -16.09 1.15
C LEU A 8 6.40 -15.18 2.28
N GLN A 9 6.93 -15.73 3.36
CA GLN A 9 7.50 -14.95 4.47
C GLN A 9 8.68 -14.08 4.02
N ALA A 10 9.55 -14.60 3.14
CA ALA A 10 10.64 -13.82 2.58
C ALA A 10 10.14 -12.68 1.69
N LEU A 11 9.08 -12.92 0.91
CA LEU A 11 8.45 -11.89 0.07
C LEU A 11 7.80 -10.80 0.93
N GLU A 12 7.06 -11.17 1.96
CA GLU A 12 6.47 -10.23 2.93
C GLU A 12 7.54 -9.37 3.61
N GLY A 13 8.65 -9.98 4.04
CA GLY A 13 9.78 -9.26 4.61
C GLY A 13 10.38 -8.22 3.66
N ARG A 14 10.51 -8.56 2.37
CA ARG A 14 10.99 -7.64 1.33
C ARG A 14 10.02 -6.49 1.08
N LEU A 15 8.71 -6.77 0.99
CA LEU A 15 7.68 -5.75 0.82
C LEU A 15 7.64 -4.79 2.01
N LEU A 16 7.71 -5.32 3.24
CA LEU A 16 7.74 -4.50 4.44
C LEU A 16 8.98 -3.61 4.51
N ALA A 17 10.14 -4.12 4.12
CA ALA A 17 11.37 -3.33 4.05
C ALA A 17 11.22 -2.16 3.05
N GLN A 18 10.66 -2.43 1.87
CA GLN A 18 10.40 -1.40 0.86
C GLN A 18 9.41 -0.35 1.35
N ARG A 19 8.29 -0.75 1.97
CA ARG A 19 7.30 0.17 2.57
C ARG A 19 7.96 1.12 3.58
N ARG A 20 8.81 0.58 4.46
CA ARG A 20 9.52 1.38 5.47
C ARG A 20 10.47 2.40 4.84
N VAL A 21 11.24 2.01 3.82
CA VAL A 21 12.15 2.92 3.12
C VAL A 21 11.35 4.03 2.42
N LEU A 22 10.30 3.69 1.67
CA LEU A 22 9.45 4.66 0.99
C LEU A 22 8.77 5.62 1.96
N ALA A 23 8.17 5.10 3.04
CA ALA A 23 7.57 5.94 4.07
C ALA A 23 8.57 6.91 4.69
N ARG A 24 9.82 6.47 4.92
CA ARG A 24 10.88 7.30 5.48
C ARG A 24 11.28 8.42 4.53
N LEU A 25 11.37 8.14 3.23
CA LEU A 25 11.66 9.15 2.20
C LEU A 25 10.53 10.18 2.11
N LEU A 26 9.27 9.73 2.03
CA LEU A 26 8.10 10.61 1.98
C LEU A 26 8.02 11.54 3.19
N ALA A 27 8.29 11.01 4.39
CA ALA A 27 8.24 11.79 5.63
C ALA A 27 9.23 12.96 5.67
N HIS A 28 10.34 12.88 4.94
CA HIS A 28 11.39 13.92 4.86
C HIS A 28 11.22 14.89 3.70
N GLY A 29 10.23 14.69 2.83
CA GLY A 29 9.91 15.65 1.78
C GLY A 29 9.50 17.01 2.35
N THR A 30 9.64 18.05 1.54
CA THR A 30 9.08 19.37 1.84
C THR A 30 7.57 19.30 2.06
N ALA A 31 6.96 20.36 2.61
CA ALA A 31 5.51 20.38 2.80
C ALA A 31 4.72 20.19 1.50
N SER A 32 5.21 20.73 0.38
CA SER A 32 4.58 20.55 -0.94
C SER A 32 4.70 19.11 -1.44
N GLU A 33 5.91 18.54 -1.43
CA GLU A 33 6.13 17.15 -1.87
C GLU A 33 5.36 16.15 -1.02
N TRP A 34 5.26 16.43 0.29
CA TRP A 34 4.42 15.65 1.19
C TRP A 34 2.95 15.69 0.78
N GLN A 35 2.40 16.89 0.56
CA GLN A 35 1.01 17.08 0.18
C GLN A 35 0.69 16.36 -1.14
N ASP A 36 1.51 16.62 -2.17
CA ASP A 36 1.36 15.99 -3.50
C ASP A 36 1.40 14.46 -3.42
N ALA A 37 2.34 13.91 -2.63
CA ALA A 37 2.44 12.48 -2.45
C ALA A 37 1.25 11.89 -1.67
N THR A 38 0.77 12.56 -0.62
CA THR A 38 -0.38 12.07 0.15
C THR A 38 -1.68 12.12 -0.64
N ASP A 39 -1.87 13.13 -1.48
CA ASP A 39 -3.04 13.24 -2.35
C ASP A 39 -3.01 12.14 -3.42
N TRP A 40 -1.85 11.94 -4.07
CA TRP A 40 -1.66 10.86 -5.03
C TRP A 40 -1.89 9.46 -4.43
N LEU A 41 -1.49 9.26 -3.17
CA LEU A 41 -1.74 8.02 -2.43
C LEU A 41 -3.23 7.87 -2.13
N ALA A 42 -3.91 8.92 -1.66
CA ALA A 42 -5.34 8.89 -1.32
C ALA A 42 -6.21 8.49 -2.52
N ASP A 43 -5.95 9.04 -3.70
CA ASP A 43 -6.68 8.72 -4.93
C ASP A 43 -6.63 7.23 -5.28
N ARG A 44 -5.52 6.55 -4.96
CA ARG A 44 -5.30 5.12 -5.25
C ARG A 44 -5.82 4.17 -4.19
N GLN A 45 -6.32 4.70 -3.07
CA GLN A 45 -6.96 3.89 -2.03
C GLN A 45 -8.42 3.59 -2.37
N ILE A 46 -9.00 4.35 -3.29
CA ILE A 46 -10.37 4.19 -3.76
C ILE A 46 -10.37 3.15 -4.87
N LEU A 47 -10.87 1.94 -4.58
CA LEU A 47 -11.35 1.08 -5.66
C LEU A 47 -12.61 1.75 -6.21
N HIS A 48 -12.64 2.07 -7.51
CA HIS A 48 -13.89 2.39 -8.17
C HIS A 48 -14.74 1.12 -8.15
N ASP A 49 -15.73 1.09 -7.26
CA ASP A 49 -16.61 -0.05 -7.06
C ASP A 49 -17.46 -0.23 -8.32
N GLY A 50 -16.92 -1.02 -9.25
CA GLY A 50 -17.47 -1.16 -10.59
C GLY A 50 -18.58 -2.21 -10.68
N GLN A 51 -18.80 -3.06 -9.67
CA GLN A 51 -19.76 -4.16 -9.74
C GLN A 51 -20.23 -4.57 -8.34
N GLU A 52 -21.31 -3.94 -7.84
CA GLU A 52 -22.19 -4.52 -6.82
C GLU A 52 -23.06 -5.65 -7.42
N ASP A 53 -22.47 -6.64 -8.10
CA ASP A 53 -23.22 -7.81 -8.59
C ASP A 53 -23.02 -9.00 -7.64
N PRO A 54 -24.02 -9.40 -6.82
CA PRO A 54 -23.90 -10.42 -5.78
C PRO A 54 -23.58 -11.85 -6.28
N GLY A 55 -23.38 -12.06 -7.59
CA GLY A 55 -22.97 -13.33 -8.19
C GLY A 55 -21.63 -13.32 -8.92
N ALA A 56 -20.93 -12.18 -9.01
CA ALA A 56 -19.67 -12.09 -9.75
C ALA A 56 -18.50 -12.66 -8.93
N VAL A 57 -17.86 -13.70 -9.46
CA VAL A 57 -16.56 -14.18 -8.94
C VAL A 57 -15.59 -12.99 -9.04
N PRO A 58 -14.84 -12.64 -7.97
CA PRO A 58 -13.83 -11.60 -8.06
C PRO A 58 -12.88 -11.98 -9.19
N ALA A 59 -12.87 -11.20 -10.28
CA ALA A 59 -11.90 -11.40 -11.33
C ALA A 59 -10.50 -11.31 -10.70
N GLU A 60 -9.57 -12.15 -11.13
CA GLU A 60 -8.22 -12.25 -10.55
C GLU A 60 -7.51 -10.89 -10.40
N GLY A 61 -7.84 -9.92 -11.28
CA GLY A 61 -7.37 -8.53 -11.20
C GLY A 61 -7.87 -7.74 -9.98
N MET A 62 -9.08 -8.01 -9.48
CA MET A 62 -9.67 -7.31 -8.32
C MET A 62 -8.90 -7.62 -7.03
N ALA A 63 -8.43 -8.86 -6.85
CA ALA A 63 -7.65 -9.24 -5.68
C ALA A 63 -6.29 -8.51 -5.64
N GLN A 64 -5.65 -8.37 -6.80
CA GLN A 64 -4.40 -7.62 -6.93
C GLN A 64 -4.61 -6.11 -6.67
N GLU A 65 -5.66 -5.52 -7.23
CA GLU A 65 -5.98 -4.11 -7.02
C GLU A 65 -6.33 -3.80 -5.56
N LEU A 66 -7.10 -4.69 -4.90
CA LEU A 66 -7.39 -4.58 -3.48
C LEU A 66 -6.12 -4.66 -2.62
N ALA A 67 -5.21 -5.57 -2.94
CA ALA A 67 -3.93 -5.69 -2.26
C ALA A 67 -3.07 -4.42 -2.45
N MET A 68 -3.07 -3.83 -3.64
CA MET A 68 -2.38 -2.57 -3.91
C MET A 68 -3.01 -1.39 -3.14
N ALA A 69 -4.34 -1.26 -3.13
CA ALA A 69 -5.03 -0.22 -2.39
C ALA A 69 -4.80 -0.33 -0.87
N ALA A 70 -4.71 -1.55 -0.34
CA ALA A 70 -4.31 -1.79 1.05
C ALA A 70 -2.86 -1.36 1.31
N GLU A 71 -1.93 -1.71 0.40
CA GLU A 71 -0.53 -1.31 0.50
C GLU A 71 -0.35 0.21 0.50
N PHE A 72 -1.10 0.94 -0.34
CA PHE A 72 -1.07 2.41 -0.37
C PHE A 72 -1.58 3.03 0.94
N ARG A 73 -2.60 2.43 1.58
CA ARG A 73 -3.08 2.85 2.92
C ARG A 73 -1.99 2.68 3.97
N GLU A 74 -1.40 1.50 4.04
CA GLU A 74 -0.33 1.17 5.00
C GLU A 74 0.89 2.09 4.83
N LEU A 75 1.29 2.37 3.59
CA LEU A 75 2.39 3.28 3.28
C LEU A 75 2.08 4.71 3.76
N ALA A 76 0.90 5.24 3.45
CA ALA A 76 0.48 6.58 3.84
C ALA A 76 0.43 6.75 5.37
N GLU A 77 -0.09 5.74 6.08
CA GLU A 77 -0.10 5.74 7.54
C GLU A 77 1.31 5.71 8.15
N LEU A 78 2.18 4.85 7.65
CA LEU A 78 3.54 4.74 8.14
C LEU A 78 4.32 6.04 7.91
N ALA A 79 4.16 6.65 6.73
CA ALA A 79 4.78 7.92 6.39
C ALA A 79 4.31 9.04 7.33
N ARG A 80 3.00 9.09 7.65
CA ARG A 80 2.44 10.04 8.63
C ARG A 80 3.07 9.87 10.01
N ARG A 81 3.22 8.63 10.47
CA ARG A 81 3.87 8.33 11.76
C ARG A 81 5.32 8.81 11.78
N TYR A 82 6.09 8.56 10.73
CA TYR A 82 7.48 9.01 10.65
C TYR A 82 7.62 10.54 10.60
N ARG A 83 6.69 11.23 9.93
CA ARG A 83 6.70 12.70 9.86
C ARG A 83 6.34 13.35 11.19
N GLY A 84 5.43 12.77 11.97
CA GLY A 84 5.09 13.26 13.31
C GLY A 84 6.11 12.95 14.41
N GLN A 85 7.15 12.17 14.10
CA GLN A 85 8.24 11.81 15.03
C GLN A 85 9.53 12.64 14.83
N GLY A 86 9.57 13.49 13.79
CA GLY A 86 10.68 14.41 13.51
C GLY A 86 10.31 15.84 13.87
#